data_AF-A0A966B2A7-F1
#
_entry.id   AF-A0A966B2A7-F1
#
_cell.length_a   1.000
_cell.length_b   1.000
_cell.length_c   1.000
_cell.angle_alpha   90.00
_cell.angle_beta   90.00
_cell.angle_gamma   90.00
#
_symmetry.space_group_name_H-M   'P 1'
#
loop_
_entity.id
_entity.type
_entity.pdbx_description
1 polymer ?
#
loop_
_entity_poly.entity_id
_entity_poly.type
_entity_poly.pdbx_seq_one_letter_code
_entity_poly.pdbx_strand_id
1 'polypeptide(L)'
;MKPFIAFVFSLKTILCLCSTSSAEQVVFSEIHYNPKGEKPEYIEIQNLTATPKDISHWRMSKGVEFEFPDFNEAEPDRAFLKKWERILLSSVDEVTLRKAYSIPASTKVYGPWEGSLNNGGELIVLEDKNGVIMAQVEYDDDGRKWPIAADGAGHTLRLVHENRGAKHWKNWGVSLAPDGTPGTAPAEDAGQTTKIIELGSVWKYDQSGSDNGTSWRSVEFNDSSWNEGPGIFGKEGLSNKMPDPGFQTPWTTGGKFTYYLRKDFNWSSAFRSARILMDGVFDDGIVVYLNGQEIGRKL
;
A
#
# COMPACT_ATOMS: atom_id res chain seq x y z
N MET A 1 -58.31 -20.75 43.90
CA MET A 1 -57.91 -19.99 42.70
C MET A 1 -56.45 -19.59 42.90
N LYS A 2 -55.49 -20.21 42.19
CA LYS A 2 -54.04 -19.92 42.36
C LYS A 2 -53.60 -18.96 41.23
N PRO A 3 -52.81 -17.90 41.52
CA PRO A 3 -52.41 -16.96 40.49
C PRO A 3 -51.29 -17.56 39.61
N PHE A 4 -51.40 -17.36 38.30
CA PHE A 4 -50.38 -17.73 37.31
C PHE A 4 -49.45 -16.54 37.12
N ILE A 5 -48.14 -16.73 37.31
CA ILE A 5 -47.10 -15.74 37.00
C ILE A 5 -46.54 -16.07 35.63
N ALA A 6 -46.70 -15.15 34.67
CA ALA A 6 -46.08 -15.26 33.35
C ALA A 6 -44.70 -14.59 33.37
N PHE A 7 -43.64 -15.33 33.06
CA PHE A 7 -42.31 -14.78 32.81
C PHE A 7 -42.15 -14.52 31.30
N VAL A 8 -41.93 -13.25 30.94
CA VAL A 8 -41.55 -12.86 29.58
C VAL A 8 -40.02 -12.89 29.51
N PHE A 9 -39.47 -13.83 28.75
CA PHE A 9 -38.04 -13.83 28.41
C PHE A 9 -37.83 -12.98 27.16
N SER A 10 -37.13 -11.85 27.31
CA SER A 10 -36.63 -11.06 26.18
C SER A 10 -35.36 -11.72 25.63
N LEU A 11 -35.47 -12.34 24.46
CA LEU A 11 -34.33 -12.87 23.72
C LEU A 11 -33.60 -11.70 23.05
N LYS A 12 -32.50 -11.23 23.65
CA LYS A 12 -31.60 -10.28 22.99
C LYS A 12 -30.79 -11.03 21.92
N THR A 13 -31.22 -10.93 20.67
CA THR A 13 -30.43 -11.38 19.51
C THR A 13 -29.18 -10.51 19.40
N ILE A 14 -28.03 -11.06 19.79
CA ILE A 14 -26.73 -10.50 19.45
C ILE A 14 -26.48 -10.84 17.98
N LEU A 15 -26.66 -9.86 17.09
CA LEU A 15 -26.11 -9.94 15.73
C LEU A 15 -24.58 -9.88 15.86
N CYS A 16 -23.96 -11.06 15.89
CA CYS A 16 -22.54 -11.16 15.60
C CYS A 16 -22.38 -10.83 14.11
N LEU A 17 -21.92 -9.62 13.80
CA LEU A 17 -21.40 -9.29 12.48
C LEU A 17 -20.16 -10.14 12.26
N CYS A 18 -20.37 -11.36 11.75
CA CYS A 18 -19.29 -12.16 11.20
C CYS A 18 -18.83 -11.40 9.95
N SER A 19 -17.68 -10.74 10.04
CA SER A 19 -16.97 -10.28 8.85
C SER A 19 -16.81 -11.49 7.93
N THR A 20 -17.51 -11.52 6.81
CA THR A 20 -17.35 -12.57 5.81
C THR A 20 -15.93 -12.45 5.26
N SER A 21 -15.01 -13.30 5.71
CA SER A 21 -13.73 -13.46 5.03
C SER A 21 -14.02 -14.08 3.67
N SER A 22 -13.72 -13.36 2.58
CA SER A 22 -13.74 -13.94 1.24
C SER A 22 -12.54 -14.88 1.14
N ALA A 23 -12.78 -16.20 1.10
CA ALA A 23 -11.73 -17.17 0.82
C ALA A 23 -11.49 -17.22 -0.70
N GLU A 24 -10.76 -16.22 -1.21
CA GLU A 24 -10.38 -16.16 -2.62
C GLU A 24 -9.47 -17.35 -2.96
N GLN A 25 -9.81 -18.11 -4.00
CA GLN A 25 -9.03 -19.27 -4.44
C GLN A 25 -7.91 -18.87 -5.39
N VAL A 26 -8.11 -17.79 -6.14
CA VAL A 26 -7.14 -17.18 -7.03
C VAL A 26 -7.12 -15.69 -6.71
N VAL A 27 -5.92 -15.11 -6.68
CA VAL A 27 -5.73 -13.70 -6.36
C VAL A 27 -4.73 -13.07 -7.31
N PHE A 28 -4.82 -11.75 -7.45
CA PHE A 28 -3.67 -10.95 -7.87
C PHE A 28 -2.78 -10.78 -6.63
N SER A 29 -1.52 -11.22 -6.70
CA SER A 29 -0.57 -11.17 -5.58
C SER A 29 0.41 -10.02 -5.68
N GLU A 30 0.71 -9.56 -6.89
CA GLU A 30 1.62 -8.45 -7.16
C GLU A 30 1.24 -7.73 -8.46
N ILE A 31 1.31 -6.41 -8.50
CA ILE A 31 0.95 -5.57 -9.66
C ILE A 31 2.00 -4.47 -9.81
N HIS A 32 2.67 -4.43 -10.95
CA HIS A 32 3.64 -3.37 -11.29
C HIS A 32 3.03 -2.46 -12.36
N TYR A 33 2.06 -1.63 -11.94
CA TYR A 33 1.22 -0.84 -12.86
C TYR A 33 1.92 0.42 -13.39
N ASN A 34 2.84 1.01 -12.62
CA ASN A 34 3.60 2.19 -13.03
C ASN A 34 5.10 1.98 -12.74
N PRO A 35 5.81 1.17 -13.55
CA PRO A 35 7.23 0.92 -13.36
C PRO A 35 8.09 2.17 -13.53
N LYS A 36 9.24 2.20 -12.87
CA LYS A 36 10.20 3.31 -13.04
C LYS A 36 10.90 3.19 -14.40
N GLY A 37 10.75 4.21 -15.24
CA GLY A 37 11.34 4.26 -16.58
C GLY A 37 10.61 3.35 -17.56
N GLU A 38 11.32 2.85 -18.58
CA GLU A 38 10.74 2.05 -19.67
C GLU A 38 10.61 0.55 -19.34
N LYS A 39 10.39 0.20 -18.06
CA LYS A 39 10.28 -1.20 -17.67
C LYS A 39 8.88 -1.75 -17.98
N PRO A 40 8.74 -3.03 -18.37
CA PRO A 40 7.45 -3.62 -18.66
C PRO A 40 6.55 -3.77 -17.42
N GLU A 41 5.27 -3.50 -17.59
CA GLU A 41 4.23 -3.79 -16.61
C GLU A 41 4.00 -5.30 -16.47
N TYR A 42 3.60 -5.74 -15.27
CA TYR A 42 3.18 -7.12 -15.04
C TYR A 42 2.11 -7.23 -13.95
N ILE A 43 1.35 -8.32 -14.02
CA ILE A 43 0.39 -8.78 -13.02
C ILE A 43 0.80 -10.21 -12.60
N GLU A 44 0.97 -10.44 -11.31
CA GLU A 44 1.16 -11.78 -10.75
C GLU A 44 -0.18 -12.37 -10.30
N ILE A 45 -0.47 -13.58 -10.77
CA ILE A 45 -1.67 -14.34 -10.44
C ILE A 45 -1.25 -15.58 -9.64
N GLN A 46 -1.90 -15.82 -8.51
CA GLN A 46 -1.59 -16.94 -7.62
C GLN A 46 -2.81 -17.80 -7.35
N ASN A 47 -2.62 -19.12 -7.36
CA ASN A 47 -3.58 -20.08 -6.80
C ASN A 47 -3.32 -20.28 -5.31
N LEU A 48 -4.31 -19.97 -4.47
CA LEU A 48 -4.27 -20.13 -3.02
C LEU A 48 -4.85 -21.47 -2.55
N THR A 49 -4.87 -22.47 -3.42
CA THR A 49 -5.43 -23.78 -3.09
C THR A 49 -4.49 -24.92 -3.48
N ALA A 50 -4.72 -26.07 -2.84
CA ALA A 50 -4.06 -27.32 -3.22
C ALA A 50 -4.61 -27.92 -4.53
N THR A 51 -5.65 -27.31 -5.13
CA THR A 51 -6.33 -27.83 -6.32
C THR A 51 -5.84 -27.08 -7.55
N PRO A 52 -5.22 -27.75 -8.54
CA PRO A 52 -4.89 -27.14 -9.82
C PRO A 52 -6.14 -26.56 -10.51
N LYS A 53 -5.98 -25.43 -11.19
CA LYS A 53 -7.04 -24.79 -11.98
C LYS A 53 -6.69 -24.89 -13.46
N ASP A 54 -7.64 -25.38 -14.26
CA ASP A 54 -7.61 -25.24 -15.72
C ASP A 54 -7.83 -23.75 -16.03
N ILE A 55 -6.81 -23.11 -16.61
CA ILE A 55 -6.83 -21.69 -16.95
C ILE A 55 -7.03 -21.43 -18.44
N SER A 56 -7.25 -22.48 -19.26
CA SER A 56 -7.52 -22.29 -20.68
C SER A 56 -8.78 -21.46 -20.89
N HIS A 57 -8.68 -20.46 -21.78
CA HIS A 57 -9.73 -19.48 -22.05
C HIS A 57 -10.15 -18.62 -20.84
N TRP A 58 -9.35 -18.59 -19.76
CA TRP A 58 -9.48 -17.51 -18.80
C TRP A 58 -9.08 -16.20 -19.46
N ARG A 59 -9.63 -15.07 -19.01
CA ARG A 59 -9.37 -13.77 -19.62
C ARG A 59 -9.28 -12.65 -18.62
N MET A 60 -8.46 -11.66 -18.95
CA MET A 60 -8.57 -10.34 -18.33
C MET A 60 -9.76 -9.62 -18.99
N SER A 61 -10.84 -9.40 -18.23
CA SER A 61 -12.06 -8.75 -18.74
C SER A 61 -12.10 -7.25 -18.46
N LYS A 62 -11.18 -6.75 -17.62
CA LYS A 62 -10.98 -5.34 -17.27
C LYS A 62 -9.49 -5.06 -17.03
N GLY A 63 -9.06 -3.84 -17.32
CA GLY A 63 -7.69 -3.36 -17.22
C GLY A 63 -6.93 -3.51 -18.53
N VAL A 64 -6.49 -4.74 -18.79
CA VAL A 64 -5.77 -5.13 -20.01
C VAL A 64 -6.53 -6.23 -20.73
N GLU A 65 -6.27 -6.40 -22.02
CA GLU A 65 -6.91 -7.42 -22.84
C GLU A 65 -5.96 -8.62 -23.03
N PHE A 66 -6.34 -9.78 -22.48
CA PHE A 66 -5.59 -11.02 -22.66
C PHE A 66 -6.51 -12.23 -22.47
N GLU A 67 -6.34 -13.24 -23.31
CA GLU A 67 -6.97 -14.55 -23.17
C GLU A 67 -5.90 -15.64 -23.06
N PHE A 68 -6.00 -16.47 -22.03
CA PHE A 68 -5.09 -17.59 -21.83
C PHE A 68 -5.32 -18.66 -22.92
N PRO A 69 -4.23 -19.24 -23.46
CA PRO A 69 -4.32 -20.16 -24.59
C PRO A 69 -5.08 -21.45 -24.23
N ASP A 70 -5.65 -22.07 -25.26
CA ASP A 70 -6.20 -23.43 -25.16
C ASP A 70 -5.08 -24.44 -24.83
N PHE A 71 -5.49 -25.64 -24.42
CA PHE A 71 -4.58 -26.74 -24.13
C PHE A 71 -3.67 -27.05 -25.32
N ASN A 72 -2.36 -27.08 -25.07
CA ASN A 72 -1.35 -27.49 -26.03
C ASN A 72 -0.66 -28.77 -25.54
N GLU A 73 -0.75 -29.85 -26.32
CA GLU A 73 -0.13 -31.14 -25.99
C GLU A 73 1.39 -31.06 -25.88
N ALA A 74 2.05 -30.13 -26.59
CA ALA A 74 3.48 -29.93 -26.49
C ALA A 74 3.90 -29.24 -25.16
N GLU A 75 2.97 -28.51 -24.53
CA GLU A 75 3.21 -27.74 -23.31
C GLU A 75 2.02 -27.88 -22.33
N PRO A 76 1.68 -29.11 -21.92
CA PRO A 76 0.44 -29.39 -21.19
C PRO A 76 0.38 -28.66 -19.84
N ASP A 77 1.55 -28.42 -19.25
CA ASP A 77 1.70 -27.71 -17.99
C ASP A 77 1.26 -26.24 -18.06
N ARG A 78 1.20 -25.62 -19.25
CA ARG A 78 0.79 -24.22 -19.43
C ARG A 78 -0.71 -24.00 -19.35
N ALA A 79 -1.52 -25.04 -19.53
CA ALA A 79 -2.97 -24.96 -19.41
C ALA A 79 -3.45 -24.95 -17.94
N PHE A 80 -2.55 -25.20 -16.99
CA PHE A 80 -2.90 -25.35 -15.59
C PHE A 80 -2.13 -24.39 -14.69
N LEU A 81 -2.87 -23.68 -13.83
CA LEU A 81 -2.33 -23.02 -12.65
C LEU A 81 -2.31 -24.03 -11.50
N LYS A 82 -1.12 -24.59 -11.24
CA LYS A 82 -0.90 -25.68 -10.27
C LYS A 82 -1.15 -25.21 -8.84
N LYS A 83 -1.14 -26.16 -7.90
CA LYS A 83 -1.31 -25.89 -6.47
C LYS A 83 -0.29 -24.85 -5.98
N TRP A 84 -0.75 -23.82 -5.27
CA TRP A 84 0.11 -22.79 -4.69
C TRP A 84 1.02 -22.05 -5.69
N GLU A 85 0.77 -22.22 -7.00
CA GLU A 85 1.62 -21.69 -8.06
C GLU A 85 1.33 -20.21 -8.30
N ARG A 86 2.39 -19.49 -8.69
CA ARG A 86 2.35 -18.11 -9.18
C ARG A 86 2.73 -18.10 -10.66
N ILE A 87 1.99 -17.33 -11.43
CA ILE A 87 2.29 -17.06 -12.84
C ILE A 87 2.31 -15.55 -13.07
N LEU A 88 3.01 -15.13 -14.11
CA LEU A 88 3.07 -13.73 -14.52
C LEU A 88 2.32 -13.55 -15.82
N LEU A 89 1.56 -12.47 -15.90
CA LEU A 89 1.00 -11.91 -17.12
C LEU A 89 1.70 -10.56 -17.33
N SER A 90 2.10 -10.21 -18.56
CA SER A 90 2.97 -9.06 -18.85
C SER A 90 2.61 -8.32 -20.14
N SER A 91 2.96 -7.03 -20.22
CA SER A 91 2.79 -6.19 -21.42
C SER A 91 3.74 -6.54 -22.57
N VAL A 92 4.79 -7.33 -22.28
CA VAL A 92 5.77 -7.83 -23.25
C VAL A 92 5.89 -9.35 -23.19
N ASP A 93 6.58 -9.93 -24.17
CA ASP A 93 6.88 -11.37 -24.22
C ASP A 93 7.77 -11.85 -23.06
N GLU A 94 7.77 -13.17 -22.83
CA GLU A 94 8.52 -13.82 -21.75
C GLU A 94 10.03 -13.49 -21.78
N VAL A 95 10.65 -13.46 -22.96
CA VAL A 95 12.10 -13.23 -23.09
C VAL A 95 12.44 -11.80 -22.70
N THR A 96 11.62 -10.84 -23.12
CA THR A 96 11.80 -9.44 -22.79
C THR A 96 11.57 -9.18 -21.30
N LEU A 97 10.51 -9.76 -20.71
CA LEU A 97 10.21 -9.59 -19.29
C LEU A 97 11.34 -10.13 -18.40
N ARG A 98 11.87 -11.33 -18.71
CA ARG A 98 12.99 -11.93 -17.97
C ARG A 98 14.31 -11.19 -18.10
N LYS A 99 14.48 -10.33 -19.12
CA LYS A 99 15.63 -9.41 -19.20
C LYS A 99 15.46 -8.20 -18.28
N ALA A 100 14.22 -7.75 -18.07
CA ALA A 100 13.91 -6.60 -17.23
C ALA A 100 13.89 -6.93 -15.72
N TYR A 101 13.53 -8.17 -15.38
CA TYR A 101 13.29 -8.62 -14.00
C TYR A 101 13.98 -9.96 -13.69
N SER A 102 14.37 -10.14 -12.42
CA SER A 102 14.93 -11.41 -11.92
C SER A 102 13.83 -12.44 -11.65
N ILE A 103 13.29 -13.05 -12.71
CA ILE A 103 12.20 -14.03 -12.63
C ILE A 103 12.76 -15.45 -12.64
N PRO A 104 12.36 -16.33 -11.70
CA PRO A 104 12.76 -17.74 -11.70
C PRO A 104 12.41 -18.44 -13.02
N ALA A 105 13.31 -19.28 -13.52
CA ALA A 105 13.07 -20.04 -14.76
C ALA A 105 11.84 -20.97 -14.69
N SER A 106 11.43 -21.36 -13.48
CA SER A 106 10.24 -22.18 -13.23
C SER A 106 8.92 -21.41 -13.32
N THR A 107 8.93 -20.08 -13.20
CA THR A 107 7.71 -19.26 -13.21
C THR A 107 7.21 -19.13 -14.63
N LYS A 108 5.95 -19.52 -14.89
CA LYS A 108 5.35 -19.35 -16.22
C LYS A 108 5.04 -17.86 -16.45
N VAL A 109 5.39 -17.37 -17.64
CA VAL A 109 5.12 -15.99 -18.06
C VAL A 109 4.23 -16.02 -19.29
N TYR A 110 3.14 -15.26 -19.25
CA TYR A 110 2.16 -15.08 -20.31
C TYR A 110 2.17 -13.62 -20.77
N GLY A 111 1.73 -13.40 -22.00
CA GLY A 111 1.75 -12.11 -22.67
C GLY A 111 2.30 -12.22 -24.10
N PRO A 112 2.44 -11.09 -24.81
CA PRO A 112 2.01 -9.76 -24.38
C PRO A 112 0.49 -9.67 -24.29
N TRP A 113 -0.03 -8.92 -23.31
CA TRP A 113 -1.41 -8.43 -23.37
C TRP A 113 -1.54 -7.25 -24.32
N GLU A 114 -2.78 -6.89 -24.67
CA GLU A 114 -3.10 -5.65 -25.37
C GLU A 114 -3.54 -4.57 -24.37
N GLY A 115 -3.22 -3.30 -24.67
CA GLY A 115 -3.43 -2.17 -23.77
C GLY A 115 -2.31 -1.97 -22.74
N SER A 116 -2.58 -1.15 -21.73
CA SER A 116 -1.67 -0.85 -20.62
C SER A 116 -2.47 -0.68 -19.35
N LEU A 117 -1.84 -0.92 -18.21
CA LEU A 117 -2.42 -0.56 -16.93
C LEU A 117 -2.50 0.97 -16.79
N ASN A 118 -3.52 1.45 -16.09
CA ASN A 118 -3.71 2.87 -15.83
C ASN A 118 -2.87 3.30 -14.62
N ASN A 119 -1.98 4.26 -14.82
CA ASN A 119 -1.15 4.84 -13.77
C ASN A 119 -1.97 5.56 -12.68
N GLY A 120 -3.18 6.03 -13.00
CA GLY A 120 -4.08 6.68 -12.04
C GLY A 120 -5.02 5.74 -11.29
N GLY A 121 -4.84 4.42 -11.40
CA GLY A 121 -5.76 3.45 -10.82
C GLY A 121 -6.85 2.95 -11.79
N GLU A 122 -7.30 1.72 -11.56
CA GLU A 122 -8.43 1.11 -12.25
C GLU A 122 -8.88 -0.21 -11.59
N LEU A 123 -10.00 -0.74 -12.09
CA LEU A 123 -10.46 -2.08 -11.80
C LEU A 123 -9.84 -3.07 -12.79
N ILE A 124 -9.13 -4.07 -12.27
CA ILE A 124 -8.68 -5.24 -13.04
C ILE A 124 -9.48 -6.48 -12.62
N VAL A 125 -9.85 -7.31 -13.59
CA VAL A 125 -10.69 -8.50 -13.38
C VAL A 125 -10.18 -9.66 -14.23
N LEU A 126 -9.97 -10.80 -13.58
CA LEU A 126 -9.70 -12.10 -14.20
C LEU A 126 -10.97 -12.95 -14.13
N GLU A 127 -11.42 -13.46 -15.28
CA GLU A 127 -12.57 -14.34 -15.41
C GLU A 127 -12.17 -15.71 -15.96
N ASP A 128 -12.89 -16.75 -15.55
CA ASP A 128 -12.80 -18.05 -16.21
C ASP A 128 -13.50 -18.06 -17.57
N LYS A 129 -13.39 -19.18 -18.30
CA LYS A 129 -14.01 -19.37 -19.62
C LYS A 129 -15.53 -19.22 -19.64
N ASN A 130 -16.20 -19.31 -18.49
CA ASN A 130 -17.64 -19.15 -18.34
C ASN A 130 -18.04 -17.75 -17.84
N GLY A 131 -17.08 -16.84 -17.62
CA GLY A 131 -17.32 -15.50 -17.09
C GLY A 131 -17.42 -15.42 -15.57
N VAL A 132 -17.00 -16.45 -14.84
CA VAL A 132 -16.91 -16.40 -13.37
C VAL A 132 -15.68 -15.60 -12.98
N ILE A 133 -15.86 -14.58 -12.15
CA ILE A 133 -14.74 -13.79 -11.61
C ILE A 133 -13.87 -14.66 -10.72
N MET A 134 -12.62 -14.86 -11.12
CA MET A 134 -11.62 -15.62 -10.39
C MET A 134 -10.80 -14.73 -9.45
N ALA A 135 -10.43 -13.53 -9.91
CA ALA A 135 -9.73 -12.52 -9.11
C ALA A 135 -10.13 -11.12 -9.58
N GLN A 136 -10.15 -10.16 -8.65
CA GLN A 136 -10.35 -8.75 -8.99
C GLN A 136 -9.71 -7.83 -7.94
N VAL A 137 -9.25 -6.66 -8.37
CA VAL A 137 -8.87 -5.56 -7.48
C VAL A 137 -9.13 -4.23 -8.19
N GLU A 138 -9.64 -3.26 -7.43
CA GLU A 138 -9.72 -1.86 -7.85
C GLU A 138 -8.59 -1.12 -7.14
N TYR A 139 -7.48 -0.89 -7.85
CA TYR A 139 -6.32 -0.19 -7.31
C TYR A 139 -6.37 1.30 -7.66
N ASP A 140 -5.63 2.11 -6.91
CA ASP A 140 -5.59 3.57 -7.05
C ASP A 140 -4.16 4.08 -6.75
N ASP A 141 -3.88 5.33 -7.07
CA ASP A 141 -2.61 6.03 -6.81
C ASP A 141 -2.72 7.11 -5.72
N ASP A 142 -3.88 7.22 -5.06
CA ASP A 142 -4.29 8.33 -4.19
C ASP A 142 -3.34 8.72 -3.04
N GLY A 143 -2.32 7.90 -2.74
CA GLY A 143 -1.35 8.08 -1.66
C GLY A 143 -1.94 8.05 -0.25
N ARG A 144 -3.27 7.90 -0.11
CA ARG A 144 -4.01 7.90 1.16
C ARG A 144 -4.33 6.48 1.57
N LYS A 145 -4.91 5.70 0.65
CA LYS A 145 -5.23 4.29 0.81
C LYS A 145 -4.17 3.43 0.15
N TRP A 146 -3.66 3.86 -1.00
CA TRP A 146 -2.71 3.06 -1.78
C TRP A 146 -1.27 3.56 -1.61
N PRO A 147 -0.27 2.67 -1.60
CA PRO A 147 1.13 3.06 -1.45
C PRO A 147 1.66 3.89 -2.63
N ILE A 148 1.98 5.16 -2.41
CA ILE A 148 2.55 6.07 -3.42
C ILE A 148 3.89 5.59 -4.01
N ALA A 149 4.62 4.71 -3.31
CA ALA A 149 5.88 4.17 -3.82
C ALA A 149 5.69 3.21 -5.01
N ALA A 150 4.49 2.64 -5.19
CA ALA A 150 4.16 1.83 -6.36
C ALA A 150 3.81 2.69 -7.60
N ASP A 151 3.69 4.01 -7.40
CA ASP A 151 3.36 4.97 -8.45
C ASP A 151 4.64 5.58 -9.06
N GLY A 152 5.32 4.84 -9.94
CA GLY A 152 6.44 5.37 -10.73
C GLY A 152 7.79 5.46 -9.99
N ALA A 153 7.82 5.26 -8.67
CA ALA A 153 9.08 5.16 -7.92
C ALA A 153 9.77 3.78 -8.09
N GLY A 154 9.10 2.84 -8.76
CA GLY A 154 9.63 1.53 -9.16
C GLY A 154 9.30 0.40 -8.20
N HIS A 155 8.45 0.62 -7.19
CA HIS A 155 7.90 -0.49 -6.40
C HIS A 155 6.62 -1.03 -7.03
N THR A 156 6.16 -2.17 -6.51
CA THR A 156 4.89 -2.78 -6.93
C THR A 156 3.85 -2.70 -5.82
N LEU A 157 2.58 -2.81 -6.19
CA LEU A 157 1.51 -3.16 -5.26
C LEU A 157 1.59 -4.65 -4.97
N ARG A 158 1.66 -5.01 -3.70
CA ARG A 158 1.79 -6.39 -3.24
C ARG A 158 0.68 -6.74 -2.25
N LEU A 159 0.03 -7.87 -2.46
CA LEU A 159 -0.90 -8.45 -1.50
C LEU A 159 -0.14 -8.84 -0.20
N VAL A 160 -0.62 -8.35 0.94
CA VAL A 160 0.05 -8.51 2.25
C VAL A 160 -0.32 -9.84 2.90
N HIS A 161 -1.60 -10.18 2.90
CA HIS A 161 -2.10 -11.43 3.48
C HIS A 161 -3.01 -12.14 2.49
N GLU A 162 -2.55 -13.30 2.01
CA GLU A 162 -3.30 -14.15 1.07
C GLU A 162 -4.64 -14.65 1.65
N ASN A 163 -4.79 -14.70 2.97
CA ASN A 163 -6.02 -15.13 3.65
C ASN A 163 -7.03 -14.00 3.92
N ARG A 164 -6.79 -12.80 3.42
CA ARG A 164 -7.71 -11.64 3.49
C ARG A 164 -8.11 -11.24 2.07
N GLY A 165 -9.32 -10.69 1.91
CA GLY A 165 -9.83 -10.36 0.58
C GLY A 165 -8.97 -9.32 -0.15
N ALA A 166 -8.58 -9.63 -1.38
CA ALA A 166 -7.79 -8.75 -2.24
C ALA A 166 -8.58 -7.50 -2.67
N LYS A 167 -9.91 -7.48 -2.53
CA LYS A 167 -10.72 -6.28 -2.81
C LYS A 167 -10.50 -5.12 -1.82
N HIS A 168 -9.91 -5.39 -0.65
CA HIS A 168 -9.69 -4.37 0.36
C HIS A 168 -8.29 -3.77 0.26
N TRP A 169 -8.21 -2.46 -0.02
CA TRP A 169 -6.95 -1.70 -0.12
C TRP A 169 -5.99 -1.92 1.07
N LYS A 170 -6.51 -2.11 2.29
CA LYS A 170 -5.69 -2.37 3.49
C LYS A 170 -4.86 -3.66 3.42
N ASN A 171 -5.23 -4.57 2.52
CA ASN A 171 -4.50 -5.80 2.28
C ASN A 171 -3.44 -5.65 1.18
N TRP A 172 -3.24 -4.44 0.66
CA TRP A 172 -2.20 -4.12 -0.31
C TRP A 172 -1.14 -3.24 0.33
N GLY A 173 0.12 -3.59 0.07
CA GLY A 173 1.30 -2.89 0.53
C GLY A 173 2.28 -2.68 -0.61
N VAL A 174 3.42 -2.08 -0.30
CA VAL A 174 4.51 -1.87 -1.26
C VAL A 174 5.44 -3.08 -1.25
N SER A 175 6.05 -3.42 -2.39
CA SER A 175 7.17 -4.35 -2.42
C SER A 175 8.35 -3.88 -1.57
N LEU A 176 9.06 -4.83 -0.96
CA LEU A 176 10.23 -4.55 -0.12
C LEU A 176 11.50 -4.17 -0.89
N ALA A 177 11.45 -4.17 -2.22
CA ALA A 177 12.51 -3.67 -3.08
C ALA A 177 11.88 -3.09 -4.34
N PRO A 178 12.56 -2.13 -5.00
CA PRO A 178 12.21 -1.77 -6.38
C PRO A 178 12.16 -3.01 -7.26
N ASP A 179 11.34 -2.96 -8.30
CA ASP A 179 11.05 -4.02 -9.26
C ASP A 179 10.23 -5.20 -8.73
N GLY A 180 9.95 -5.23 -7.42
CA GLY A 180 9.11 -6.25 -6.83
C GLY A 180 9.80 -7.60 -6.69
N THR A 181 8.99 -8.65 -6.60
CA THR A 181 9.44 -10.05 -6.44
C THR A 181 8.78 -11.00 -7.45
N PRO A 182 8.75 -10.66 -8.75
CA PRO A 182 7.92 -11.35 -9.73
C PRO A 182 8.26 -12.85 -9.83
N GLY A 183 7.25 -13.69 -9.58
CA GLY A 183 7.38 -15.14 -9.64
C GLY A 183 7.93 -15.78 -8.38
N THR A 184 8.17 -15.02 -7.31
CA THR A 184 8.64 -15.51 -6.02
C THR A 184 7.67 -15.14 -4.92
N ALA A 185 7.60 -15.96 -3.86
CA ALA A 185 6.87 -15.54 -2.67
C ALA A 185 7.46 -14.23 -2.16
N PRO A 186 6.62 -13.26 -1.75
CA PRO A 186 7.14 -12.00 -1.25
C PRO A 186 8.03 -12.26 -0.04
N ALA A 187 9.14 -11.54 0.04
CA ALA A 187 9.97 -11.60 1.23
C ALA A 187 9.09 -11.27 2.46
N GLU A 188 9.22 -12.09 3.51
CA GLU A 188 8.54 -11.81 4.77
C GLU A 188 9.00 -10.42 5.24
N ASP A 189 8.02 -9.59 5.61
CA ASP A 189 8.28 -8.27 6.17
C ASP A 189 8.76 -8.44 7.62
N ALA A 190 9.94 -9.01 7.77
CA ALA A 190 10.74 -8.91 8.98
C ALA A 190 11.37 -7.50 9.03
N GLY A 191 10.57 -6.47 8.78
CA GLY A 191 10.98 -5.09 8.80
C GLY A 191 11.51 -4.74 10.19
N GLN A 192 12.73 -4.24 10.26
CA GLN A 192 13.21 -3.62 11.49
C GLN A 192 12.59 -2.22 11.58
N THR A 193 11.70 -2.02 12.55
CA THR A 193 11.19 -0.67 12.84
C THR A 193 12.20 0.04 13.73
N THR A 194 12.82 1.10 13.19
CA THR A 194 13.68 2.01 13.96
C THR A 194 12.95 3.34 14.12
N LYS A 195 12.74 3.76 15.36
CA LYS A 195 12.16 5.07 15.65
C LYS A 195 13.22 6.15 15.45
N ILE A 196 13.04 6.99 14.42
CA ILE A 196 13.98 8.05 14.05
C ILE A 196 13.65 9.41 14.69
N ILE A 197 12.37 9.66 14.94
CA ILE A 197 11.85 10.88 15.56
C ILE A 197 10.75 10.46 16.54
N GLU A 198 10.83 11.01 17.75
CA GLU A 198 9.82 10.79 18.79
C GLU A 198 8.96 12.03 19.00
N LEU A 199 7.77 11.87 19.58
CA LEU A 199 6.84 12.97 19.85
C LEU A 199 7.47 14.12 20.67
N GLY A 200 8.40 13.81 21.59
CA GLY A 200 9.13 14.79 22.40
C GLY A 200 10.47 15.26 21.80
N SER A 201 10.82 14.85 20.58
CA SER A 201 12.07 15.28 19.94
C SER A 201 12.14 16.80 19.80
N VAL A 202 13.33 17.38 19.87
CA VAL A 202 13.53 18.83 19.66
C VAL A 202 13.45 19.16 18.18
N TRP A 203 12.64 20.15 17.83
CA TRP A 203 12.45 20.68 16.47
C TRP A 203 12.90 22.13 16.38
N LYS A 204 13.33 22.52 15.18
CA LYS A 204 13.37 23.92 14.77
C LYS A 204 11.98 24.33 14.32
N TYR A 205 11.54 25.52 14.69
CA TYR A 205 10.21 25.99 14.34
C TYR A 205 10.13 27.51 14.10
N ASP A 206 9.27 27.86 13.15
CA ASP A 206 8.87 29.23 12.86
C ASP A 206 7.39 29.41 13.17
N GLN A 207 7.12 30.30 14.13
CA GLN A 207 5.78 30.72 14.56
C GLN A 207 5.52 32.22 14.25
N SER A 208 6.29 32.79 13.34
CA SER A 208 6.17 34.17 12.88
C SER A 208 4.92 34.39 12.03
N GLY A 209 4.34 33.33 11.44
CA GLY A 209 3.19 33.42 10.54
C GLY A 209 3.49 34.12 9.22
N SER A 210 4.77 34.41 8.95
CA SER A 210 5.23 34.85 7.64
C SER A 210 5.19 33.65 6.69
N ASP A 211 4.84 33.91 5.43
CA ASP A 211 4.94 32.87 4.39
C ASP A 211 6.42 32.62 4.06
N ASN A 212 6.91 31.44 4.42
CA ASN A 212 8.27 31.00 4.12
C ASN A 212 8.41 30.41 2.70
N GLY A 213 7.35 30.45 1.89
CA GLY A 213 7.33 29.94 0.53
C GLY A 213 7.69 28.45 0.48
N THR A 214 8.59 28.09 -0.43
CA THR A 214 9.01 26.70 -0.68
C THR A 214 10.47 26.42 -0.31
N SER A 215 11.29 27.46 -0.09
CA SER A 215 12.73 27.31 0.16
C SER A 215 13.02 26.54 1.44
N TRP A 216 12.19 26.71 2.47
CA TRP A 216 12.30 26.01 3.75
C TRP A 216 12.16 24.49 3.65
N ARG A 217 11.74 23.93 2.51
CA ARG A 217 11.60 22.48 2.32
C ARG A 217 12.92 21.82 1.91
N SER A 218 13.87 22.62 1.42
CA SER A 218 15.16 22.15 0.92
C SER A 218 16.02 21.57 2.04
N VAL A 219 16.86 20.59 1.68
CA VAL A 219 17.90 20.04 2.57
C VAL A 219 18.96 21.09 2.91
N GLU A 220 19.23 22.04 1.99
CA GLU A 220 20.24 23.10 2.16
C GLU A 220 19.69 24.36 2.84
N PHE A 221 18.44 24.35 3.32
CA PHE A 221 17.86 25.53 3.95
C PHE A 221 18.51 25.83 5.30
N ASN A 222 18.96 27.06 5.48
CA ASN A 222 19.53 27.52 6.75
C ASN A 222 18.42 27.98 7.72
N ASP A 223 18.07 27.12 8.68
CA ASP A 223 17.08 27.39 9.74
C ASP A 223 17.71 27.85 11.07
N SER A 224 18.97 28.32 11.06
CA SER A 224 19.66 28.77 12.28
C SER A 224 18.96 29.94 13.00
N SER A 225 18.14 30.71 12.29
CA SER A 225 17.33 31.80 12.86
C SER A 225 16.01 31.33 13.47
N TRP A 226 15.62 30.07 13.27
CA TRP A 226 14.36 29.53 13.79
C TRP A 226 14.48 29.20 15.28
N ASN A 227 13.35 29.29 15.97
CA ASN A 227 13.27 28.89 17.37
C ASN A 227 13.49 27.38 17.50
N GLU A 228 13.82 26.92 18.70
CA GLU A 228 14.07 25.51 18.98
C GLU A 228 13.34 25.07 20.25
N GLY A 229 12.69 23.91 20.21
CA GLY A 229 11.96 23.38 21.36
C GLY A 229 11.49 21.94 21.19
N PRO A 230 11.23 21.20 22.29
CA PRO A 230 10.71 19.83 22.25
C PRO A 230 9.28 19.77 21.69
N GLY A 231 9.01 18.69 20.95
CA GLY A 231 7.78 18.37 20.22
C GLY A 231 6.47 18.40 20.99
N ILE A 232 5.40 18.02 20.27
CA ILE A 232 3.98 18.20 20.58
C ILE A 232 3.64 19.65 20.90
N PHE A 233 3.42 20.44 19.84
CA PHE A 233 3.35 21.89 19.84
C PHE A 233 1.90 22.40 19.67
N GLY A 234 1.47 23.36 20.49
CA GLY A 234 0.09 23.87 20.56
C GLY A 234 -0.36 24.09 22.01
N LYS A 235 -1.62 24.51 22.24
CA LYS A 235 -2.26 24.59 23.58
C LYS A 235 -3.78 24.39 23.48
N GLU A 236 -4.31 23.31 24.05
CA GLU A 236 -5.67 23.30 24.60
C GLU A 236 -5.64 23.31 26.14
N GLY A 237 -6.56 24.07 26.75
CA GLY A 237 -6.60 24.36 28.20
C GLY A 237 -6.88 23.15 29.10
N LEU A 238 -6.64 23.34 30.42
CA LEU A 238 -6.70 22.40 31.57
C LEU A 238 -7.31 20.99 31.33
N SER A 239 -6.77 20.19 30.41
CA SER A 239 -7.18 18.78 30.29
C SER A 239 -6.09 17.92 29.66
N ASN A 240 -5.82 16.80 30.34
CA ASN A 240 -4.76 15.81 30.11
C ASN A 240 -5.03 14.93 28.88
N LYS A 241 -5.28 15.49 27.69
CA LYS A 241 -5.65 14.71 26.49
C LYS A 241 -4.56 14.55 25.44
N MET A 242 -3.34 15.02 25.69
CA MET A 242 -2.21 14.78 24.80
C MET A 242 -1.47 13.48 25.16
N PRO A 243 -0.97 12.72 24.16
CA PRO A 243 0.00 11.66 24.43
C PRO A 243 1.21 12.20 25.20
N ASP A 244 1.81 11.36 26.05
CA ASP A 244 3.07 11.70 26.72
C ASP A 244 4.12 12.15 25.69
N PRO A 245 4.88 13.23 25.94
CA PRO A 245 5.00 13.97 27.21
C PRO A 245 4.01 15.15 27.46
N GLY A 246 2.97 15.34 26.66
CA GLY A 246 2.15 16.57 26.66
C GLY A 246 2.87 17.84 26.16
N PHE A 247 2.15 18.94 25.92
CA PHE A 247 2.72 20.15 25.30
C PHE A 247 4.01 20.65 25.99
N GLN A 248 5.15 20.63 25.26
CA GLN A 248 6.45 21.02 25.82
C GLN A 248 6.91 22.41 25.39
N THR A 249 6.49 22.88 24.21
CA THR A 249 6.85 24.21 23.70
C THR A 249 5.58 25.00 23.38
N PRO A 250 5.15 25.92 24.26
CA PRO A 250 3.91 26.69 24.06
C PRO A 250 4.03 27.64 22.87
N TRP A 251 3.02 27.69 22.01
CA TRP A 251 2.92 28.71 20.99
C TRP A 251 2.64 30.08 21.62
N THR A 252 3.50 31.05 21.33
CA THR A 252 3.47 32.37 21.98
C THR A 252 2.75 33.43 21.15
N THR A 253 2.50 33.17 19.87
CA THR A 253 1.98 34.15 18.90
C THR A 253 0.48 33.99 18.62
N GLY A 254 -0.31 33.54 19.62
CA GLY A 254 -1.73 33.18 19.49
C GLY A 254 -2.51 33.97 18.43
N GLY A 255 -3.07 33.26 17.45
CA GLY A 255 -3.82 33.84 16.33
C GLY A 255 -3.22 33.64 14.93
N LYS A 256 -2.27 32.71 14.76
CA LYS A 256 -1.68 32.35 13.45
C LYS A 256 -2.10 30.95 13.06
N PHE A 257 -2.37 30.75 11.76
CA PHE A 257 -2.90 29.49 11.22
C PHE A 257 -1.83 28.58 10.60
N THR A 258 -0.60 29.08 10.41
CA THR A 258 0.49 28.32 9.79
C THR A 258 1.74 28.38 10.65
N TYR A 259 2.26 27.20 10.97
CA TYR A 259 3.51 27.00 11.67
C TYR A 259 4.43 26.14 10.80
N TYR A 260 5.72 26.48 10.77
CA TYR A 260 6.71 25.67 10.07
C TYR A 260 7.58 24.93 11.09
N LEU A 261 7.84 23.66 10.81
CA LEU A 261 8.57 22.74 11.69
C LEU A 261 9.64 22.04 10.85
N ARG A 262 10.87 22.01 11.36
CA ARG A 262 12.01 21.34 10.71
C ARG A 262 12.75 20.44 11.70
N LYS A 263 13.12 19.26 11.23
CA LYS A 263 13.90 18.27 11.97
C LYS A 263 14.81 17.51 11.03
N ASP A 264 16.09 17.49 11.39
CA ASP A 264 17.07 16.62 10.74
C ASP A 264 17.18 15.31 11.50
N PHE A 265 17.39 14.23 10.74
CA PHE A 265 17.79 12.93 11.24
C PHE A 265 18.81 12.33 10.28
N ASN A 266 19.76 11.57 10.84
CA ASN A 266 20.75 10.85 10.03
C ASN A 266 20.37 9.38 9.94
N TRP A 267 20.43 8.84 8.73
CA TRP A 267 20.26 7.41 8.49
C TRP A 267 21.44 6.87 7.70
N SER A 268 22.26 6.05 8.36
CA SER A 268 23.50 5.49 7.79
C SER A 268 23.42 3.99 7.50
N SER A 269 22.34 3.32 7.91
CA SER A 269 22.18 1.89 7.70
C SER A 269 21.72 1.60 6.27
N ALA A 270 22.31 0.61 5.61
CA ALA A 270 21.85 0.18 4.30
C ALA A 270 20.45 -0.45 4.42
N PHE A 271 19.54 -0.09 3.51
CA PHE A 271 18.22 -0.69 3.38
C PHE A 271 17.94 -1.00 1.91
N ARG A 272 17.13 -2.04 1.65
CA ARG A 272 16.67 -2.38 0.30
C ARG A 272 15.43 -1.59 -0.10
N SER A 273 14.56 -1.33 0.87
CA SER A 273 13.47 -0.37 0.84
C SER A 273 13.25 0.20 2.24
N ALA A 274 12.57 1.33 2.32
CA ALA A 274 12.16 1.92 3.58
C ALA A 274 10.70 2.36 3.48
N ARG A 275 9.95 2.15 4.56
CA ARG A 275 8.64 2.77 4.78
C ARG A 275 8.77 3.77 5.90
N ILE A 276 8.33 5.01 5.67
CA ILE A 276 8.20 6.00 6.73
C ILE A 276 6.83 5.82 7.35
N LEU A 277 6.80 5.48 8.63
CA LEU A 277 5.60 5.53 9.44
C LEU A 277 5.62 6.82 10.25
N MET A 278 4.58 7.63 10.10
CA MET A 278 4.41 8.86 10.84
C MET A 278 3.14 8.78 11.69
N ASP A 279 3.34 8.85 12.99
CA ASP A 279 2.27 9.03 13.96
C ASP A 279 2.32 10.48 14.47
N GLY A 280 1.18 11.16 14.45
CA GLY A 280 1.09 12.56 14.87
C GLY A 280 -0.31 12.93 15.33
N VAL A 281 -0.37 13.90 16.24
CA VAL A 281 -1.61 14.59 16.64
C VAL A 281 -1.56 15.96 16.00
N PHE A 282 -2.58 16.28 15.22
CA PHE A 282 -2.70 17.54 14.50
C PHE A 282 -4.16 17.99 14.52
N ASP A 283 -4.36 19.29 14.57
CA ASP A 283 -5.65 19.98 14.43
C ASP A 283 -5.59 20.84 13.17
N ASP A 284 -6.72 21.00 12.48
CA ASP A 284 -6.90 21.72 11.21
C ASP A 284 -6.14 21.20 9.97
N GLY A 285 -4.87 20.83 10.06
CA GLY A 285 -4.15 20.24 8.93
C GLY A 285 -2.62 20.20 9.05
N ILE A 286 -2.01 19.37 8.21
CA ILE A 286 -0.56 19.19 8.11
C ILE A 286 -0.15 18.86 6.68
N VAL A 287 1.00 19.38 6.26
CA VAL A 287 1.70 18.94 5.04
C VAL A 287 3.14 18.62 5.40
N VAL A 288 3.61 17.45 4.97
CA VAL A 288 4.89 16.88 5.35
C VAL A 288 5.78 16.78 4.12
N TYR A 289 6.99 17.31 4.26
CA TYR A 289 8.03 17.25 3.24
C TYR A 289 9.23 16.48 3.77
N LEU A 290 9.84 15.65 2.91
CA LEU A 290 11.15 15.05 3.14
C LEU A 290 12.09 15.51 2.03
N ASN A 291 13.13 16.26 2.41
CA ASN A 291 14.17 16.76 1.50
C ASN A 291 13.59 17.44 0.24
N GLY A 292 12.55 18.26 0.42
CA GLY A 292 11.90 19.02 -0.66
C GLY A 292 10.70 18.31 -1.30
N GLN A 293 10.59 16.99 -1.18
CA GLN A 293 9.47 16.22 -1.75
C GLN A 293 8.33 16.10 -0.74
N GLU A 294 7.10 16.34 -1.18
CA GLU A 294 5.92 16.10 -0.34
C GLU A 294 5.71 14.60 -0.16
N ILE A 295 5.59 14.14 1.09
CA ILE A 295 5.41 12.71 1.43
C ILE A 295 4.08 12.43 2.13
N GLY A 296 3.30 13.47 2.43
CA GLY A 296 1.99 13.30 3.03
C GLY A 296 1.31 14.63 3.34
N ARG A 297 -0.02 14.62 3.29
CA ARG A 297 -0.85 15.74 3.75
C ARG A 297 -2.14 15.24 4.39
N LYS A 298 -2.66 16.03 5.31
CA LYS A 298 -4.03 15.90 5.81
C LYS A 298 -4.59 17.30 6.01
N LEU A 299 -5.72 17.55 5.38
CA LEU A 299 -6.49 18.80 5.45
C LEU A 299 -7.80 18.53 6.18
#